data_AF-A0A1X7GDH1-F1
#
_entry.id   AF-A0A1X7GDH1-F1
#
_cell.length_a   1.000
_cell.length_b   1.000
_cell.length_c   1.000
_cell.angle_alpha   90.00
_cell.angle_beta   90.00
_cell.angle_gamma   90.00
#
_symmetry.space_group_name_H-M   'P 1'
#
loop_
_entity.id
_entity.type
_entity.pdbx_description
1 polymer ?
#
loop_
_entity_poly.entity_id
_entity_poly.type
_entity_poly.pdbx_seq_one_letter_code
_entity_poly.pdbx_strand_id
1 'polypeptide(L)' 'MTNDVLIDILNKYGIHEPVIKFLRHNENRTYKIDDAVSGNSYLLRIHQPIKDNMTDLQHTYQTAAM' A
#
# COMPACT_ATOMS: atom_id res chain seq x y z
N MET A 1 -0.90 -6.21 3.87
CA MET A 1 -1.77 -6.55 2.72
C MET A 1 -1.12 -7.70 1.99
N THR A 2 -1.82 -8.81 1.82
CA THR A 2 -1.33 -10.02 1.13
C THR A 2 -1.71 -9.99 -0.35
N ASN A 3 -1.10 -10.88 -1.15
CA ASN A 3 -1.36 -10.95 -2.59
C ASN A 3 -2.81 -11.36 -2.91
N ASP A 4 -3.39 -12.27 -2.12
CA ASP A 4 -4.78 -12.74 -2.29
C ASP A 4 -5.80 -11.60 -2.20
N VAL A 5 -5.57 -10.65 -1.29
CA VAL A 5 -6.44 -9.47 -1.14
C VAL A 5 -6.32 -8.56 -2.36
N LEU A 6 -5.13 -8.42 -2.95
CA LEU A 6 -4.96 -7.64 -4.17
C LEU A 6 -5.68 -8.29 -5.36
N ILE A 7 -5.61 -9.62 -5.48
CA ILE A 7 -6.31 -10.37 -6.52
C ILE A 7 -7.83 -10.22 -6.38
N ASP A 8 -8.40 -10.34 -5.16
CA ASP A 8 -9.83 -10.12 -4.92
C ASP A 8 -10.29 -8.71 -5.34
N ILE A 9 -9.50 -7.68 -4.99
CA ILE A 9 -9.81 -6.30 -5.37
C ILE A 9 -9.78 -6.15 -6.89
N LEU A 10 -8.75 -6.65 -7.56
CA LEU A 10 -8.59 -6.52 -9.01
C LEU A 10 -9.69 -7.24 -9.79
N ASN A 11 -10.12 -8.42 -9.32
CA ASN A 11 -11.25 -9.14 -9.88
C ASN A 11 -12.54 -8.33 -9.86
N LYS A 12 -12.79 -7.54 -8.79
CA LYS A 12 -13.96 -6.66 -8.70
C LYS A 12 -13.97 -5.53 -9.72
N TYR A 13 -12.82 -5.22 -10.32
CA TYR A 13 -12.66 -4.23 -11.40
C TYR A 13 -12.52 -4.88 -12.78
N GLY A 14 -12.78 -6.19 -12.91
CA GLY A 14 -12.70 -6.92 -14.18
C GLY A 14 -11.27 -7.26 -14.63
N ILE A 15 -10.29 -7.15 -13.73
CA ILE A 15 -8.90 -7.53 -13.99
C ILE A 15 -8.69 -8.94 -13.43
N HIS A 16 -8.77 -9.94 -14.30
CA HIS A 16 -8.86 -11.36 -13.90
C HIS A 16 -7.52 -12.09 -13.90
N GLU A 17 -6.57 -11.69 -14.75
CA GLU A 17 -5.21 -12.26 -14.78
C GLU A 17 -4.14 -11.19 -14.54
N PRO A 18 -4.14 -10.55 -13.35
CA PRO A 18 -3.17 -9.52 -13.04
C PRO A 18 -1.78 -10.07 -12.73
N VAL A 19 -0.77 -9.57 -13.42
CA VAL A 19 0.62 -9.62 -12.97
C VAL A 19 0.88 -8.40 -12.10
N ILE A 20 1.06 -8.63 -10.81
CA ILE A 20 1.21 -7.57 -9.80
C ILE A 20 2.70 -7.33 -9.52
N LYS A 21 3.19 -6.13 -9.84
CA LYS A 21 4.57 -5.72 -9.53
C LYS A 21 4.58 -4.56 -8.54
N PHE A 22 5.16 -4.78 -7.37
CA PHE A 22 5.37 -3.73 -6.38
C PHE A 22 6.39 -2.69 -6.87
N LEU A 23 6.07 -1.39 -6.72
CA LEU A 23 6.94 -0.29 -7.13
C LEU A 23 7.55 0.46 -5.93
N ARG A 24 6.73 0.92 -4.97
CA ARG A 24 7.19 1.71 -3.80
C ARG A 24 6.14 1.78 -2.67
N HIS A 25 6.56 2.17 -1.46
CA HIS A 25 5.68 2.31 -0.28
C HIS A 25 5.81 3.59 0.57
N ASN A 26 6.44 4.68 0.12
CA ASN A 26 6.77 5.81 1.01
C ASN A 26 5.56 6.49 1.70
N GLU A 27 4.44 6.68 0.99
CA GLU A 27 3.19 7.25 1.55
C GLU A 27 1.96 6.47 1.05
N ASN A 28 2.04 5.93 -0.15
CA ASN A 28 1.04 5.05 -0.74
C ASN A 28 1.76 3.78 -1.22
N ARG A 29 1.20 2.59 -0.95
CA ARG A 29 1.68 1.39 -1.65
C ARG A 29 1.25 1.50 -3.11
N THR A 30 2.23 1.42 -4.00
CA THR A 30 2.02 1.54 -5.43
C THR A 30 2.42 0.25 -6.13
N TYR A 31 1.53 -0.28 -6.96
CA TYR A 31 1.74 -1.48 -7.76
C TYR A 31 1.48 -1.16 -9.24
N LYS A 32 2.30 -1.72 -10.11
CA LYS A 32 1.97 -1.88 -11.54
C LYS A 32 1.17 -3.16 -11.68
N ILE A 33 0.05 -3.08 -12.38
CA ILE A 33 -0.80 -4.21 -12.71
C ILE A 33 -0.76 -4.37 -14.22
N ASP A 34 -0.38 -5.54 -14.71
CA ASP A 34 -0.51 -5.88 -16.12
C ASP A 34 -1.59 -6.95 -16.24
N ASP A 35 -2.68 -6.66 -16.96
CA ASP A 35 -3.76 -7.61 -17.18
C ASP A 35 -3.47 -8.42 -18.45
N ALA A 36 -3.25 -9.72 -18.29
CA ALA A 36 -2.94 -10.59 -19.42
C ALA A 36 -4.15 -10.76 -20.38
N VAL A 37 -5.37 -10.65 -19.87
CA VAL A 37 -6.61 -10.83 -20.66
C VAL A 37 -6.84 -9.62 -21.57
N SER A 38 -6.82 -8.41 -21.02
CA SER A 38 -7.08 -7.19 -21.79
C SER A 38 -5.83 -6.65 -22.49
N GLY A 39 -4.63 -7.11 -22.11
CA GLY A 39 -3.35 -6.56 -22.57
C GLY A 39 -3.05 -5.15 -22.04
N ASN A 40 -3.86 -4.67 -21.09
CA ASN A 40 -3.76 -3.32 -20.54
C ASN A 40 -2.87 -3.28 -19.29
N SER A 41 -2.21 -2.14 -19.10
CA SER A 41 -1.44 -1.85 -17.88
C SER A 41 -2.15 -0.80 -17.03
N TYR A 42 -2.18 -1.03 -15.73
CA TYR A 42 -2.80 -0.16 -14.73
C TYR A 42 -1.84 0.19 -13.60
N LEU A 43 -2.15 1.27 -12.88
CA LEU A 43 -1.44 1.69 -11.68
C LEU A 43 -2.38 1.59 -10.47
N LEU A 44 -2.12 0.67 -9.56
CA LEU A 44 -2.87 0.53 -8.31
C LEU A 44 -2.16 1.32 -7.21
N ARG A 45 -2.84 2.32 -6.65
CA ARG A 45 -2.36 3.13 -5.52
C ARG A 45 -3.27 2.92 -4.32
N ILE A 46 -2.71 2.36 -3.27
CA ILE A 46 -3.42 2.13 -2.02
C ILE A 46 -2.90 3.13 -1.00
N HIS A 47 -3.79 4.02 -0.58
CA HIS A 47 -3.51 4.92 0.53
C HIS A 47 -3.53 4.10 1.81
N GLN A 48 -2.34 3.84 2.36
CA GLN A 48 -2.21 3.26 3.67
C GLN A 48 -1.67 4.36 4.59
N PRO A 49 -2.50 4.96 5.45
CA PRO A 49 -2.00 5.92 6.42
C PRO A 49 -0.93 5.21 7.25
N ILE A 50 0.29 5.75 7.20
CA ILE A 50 1.38 5.31 8.06
C ILE A 50 1.02 5.75 9.47
N LYS A 51 0.41 4.84 10.23
CA LYS A 51 0.51 4.84 11.69
C LYS A 51 1.62 3.89 12.11
N ASP A 52 2.78 3.94 11.46
CA ASP A 52 4.00 3.49 12.12
C ASP A 52 4.34 4.59 13.14
N ASN A 53 4.09 4.32 14.41
CA ASN A 53 4.53 5.10 15.56
C ASN A 53 3.60 6.16 16.19
N MET A 54 2.33 5.80 16.49
CA MET A 54 1.89 5.97 17.89
C MET A 54 2.39 4.77 18.72
N THR A 55 3.69 4.53 18.65
CA THR A 55 4.41 3.80 19.67
C THR A 55 4.94 4.90 20.55
N ASP A 56 4.31 5.01 21.70
CA ASP A 56 4.57 5.93 22.79
C ASP A 56 6.09 6.10 23.04
N LEU A 57 6.62 7.22 22.58
CA LEU A 57 7.69 8.01 23.20
C LEU A 57 7.77 9.32 22.40
N GLN A 58 6.63 10.02 22.34
CA GLN A 58 6.70 11.45 22.12
C GLN A 58 7.53 12.02 23.27
N HIS A 59 8.53 12.81 22.90
CA HIS A 59 9.41 13.53 23.81
C HIS A 59 8.58 14.21 24.92
N THR A 60 8.51 13.59 26.09
CA THR A 60 8.26 14.37 27.30
C THR A 60 9.55 15.10 27.56
N TYR A 61 9.55 16.40 27.24
CA TYR A 61 10.52 17.35 27.76
C TYR A 61 10.59 17.16 29.28
N GLN A 62 11.57 16.43 29.77
CA GLN A 62 11.98 16.58 31.15
C GLN A 62 12.78 17.88 31.20
N THR A 63 12.05 18.99 31.27
CA THR A 63 12.58 20.22 31.86
C THR A 63 12.89 19.86 33.31
N ALA A 64 14.11 19.41 33.57
CA ALA A 64 14.67 19.38 34.91
C ALA A 64 14.86 20.85 35.32
N ALA A 65 13.79 21.42 35.86
CA ALA A 65 13.92 22.49 36.83
C ALA A 65 14.30 21.86 38.18
N MET A 66 15.17 22.57 38.90
CA MET A 66 15.73 22.33 40.24
C MET A 66 17.15 21.76 40.24
#